data_AF-A0A972Q5Y8-F1
#
_entry.id   AF-A0A972Q5Y8-F1
#
_cell.length_a   1.000
_cell.length_b   1.000
_cell.length_c   1.000
_cell.angle_alpha   90.00
_cell.angle_beta   90.00
_cell.angle_gamma   90.00
#
_symmetry.space_group_name_H-M   'P 1'
#
loop_
_entity.id
_entity.type
_entity.pdbx_description
1 polymer ?
#
loop_
_entity_poly.entity_id
_entity_poly.type
_entity_poly.pdbx_seq_one_letter_code
_entity_poly.pdbx_strand_id
1 'polypeptide(L)'
;MGMYYCRKCAVEIGEISDEFPISDNLIGTEYKLEKFVKHNFPTEFEEIHSIFKEPNLRKYSQYIVNTSASGCLEIDDHGRKNLIFVAGETTGYTLVNGEIFRPDDAVRLVFYKDTNKIHAFPTSGSVIPKLCSRCGCPIVF
;
A
#
# COMPACT_ATOMS: atom_id res chain seq x y z
N MET A 1 7.95 -13.46 -8.58
CA MET A 1 6.52 -13.37 -8.25
C MET A 1 6.37 -13.48 -6.74
N GLY A 2 5.91 -12.42 -6.07
CA GLY A 2 5.79 -12.40 -4.61
C GLY A 2 4.77 -13.42 -4.07
N MET A 3 4.90 -13.74 -2.78
CA MET A 3 3.95 -14.57 -2.04
C MET A 3 2.92 -13.68 -1.34
N TYR A 4 1.65 -14.09 -1.35
CA TYR A 4 0.55 -13.31 -0.80
C TYR A 4 -0.19 -14.11 0.26
N TYR A 5 -0.46 -13.48 1.39
CA TYR A 5 -1.09 -14.10 2.54
C TYR A 5 -2.37 -13.34 2.90
N CYS A 6 -3.47 -14.07 3.10
CA CYS A 6 -4.66 -13.49 3.70
C CYS A 6 -4.32 -12.99 5.12
N ARG A 7 -5.09 -12.01 5.62
CA ARG A 7 -4.83 -11.38 6.93
C ARG A 7 -4.67 -12.40 8.05
N LYS A 8 -5.57 -13.38 8.15
CA LYS A 8 -5.49 -14.46 9.15
C LYS A 8 -4.14 -15.19 9.09
N CYS A 9 -3.74 -15.66 7.92
CA CYS A 9 -2.49 -16.39 7.77
C CYS A 9 -1.26 -15.52 8.03
N ALA A 10 -1.33 -14.23 7.69
CA ALA A 10 -0.28 -13.25 7.96
C ALA A 10 -0.11 -12.98 9.47
N VAL A 11 -1.20 -12.91 10.24
CA VAL A 11 -1.16 -12.85 11.72
C VAL A 11 -0.56 -14.14 12.28
N GLU A 12 -1.03 -15.30 11.81
CA GLU A 12 -0.58 -16.61 12.29
C GLU A 12 0.91 -16.91 12.01
N ILE A 13 1.55 -16.25 11.03
CA ILE A 13 3.01 -16.33 10.81
C ILE A 13 3.78 -15.23 11.55
N GLY A 14 3.08 -14.35 12.29
CA GLY A 14 3.70 -13.24 13.03
C GLY A 14 4.16 -12.07 12.17
N GLU A 15 3.70 -11.99 10.91
CA GLU A 15 4.14 -10.92 10.01
C GLU A 15 3.34 -9.63 10.11
N ILE A 16 2.12 -9.74 10.62
CA ILE A 16 1.30 -8.61 11.05
C ILE A 16 0.81 -8.87 12.47
N SER A 17 0.61 -7.80 13.23
CA SER A 17 -0.05 -7.83 14.53
C SER A 17 -1.52 -7.48 14.36
N ASP A 18 -2.37 -7.95 15.28
CA ASP A 18 -3.76 -7.47 15.37
C ASP A 18 -3.83 -6.00 15.77
N GLU A 19 -2.84 -5.54 16.55
CA GLU A 19 -2.64 -4.14 16.89
C GLU A 19 -1.72 -3.49 15.87
N PHE A 20 -2.29 -2.62 15.03
CA PHE A 20 -1.49 -1.84 14.10
C PHE A 20 -1.11 -0.51 14.73
N PRO A 21 0.18 -0.21 14.96
CA PRO A 21 0.59 1.12 15.36
C PRO A 21 0.44 2.04 14.15
N ILE A 22 -0.77 2.57 13.95
CA ILE A 22 -0.95 3.68 13.01
C ILE A 22 -0.13 4.83 13.60
N SER A 23 0.89 5.28 12.87
CA SER A 23 1.67 6.44 13.30
C SER A 23 0.73 7.64 13.41
N ASP A 24 0.66 8.24 14.59
CA ASP A 24 -0.18 9.43 14.85
C ASP A 24 0.18 10.61 13.94
N ASN A 25 1.38 10.60 13.34
CA ASN A 25 1.84 11.65 12.45
C ASN A 25 2.39 11.10 11.12
N LEU A 26 1.52 11.01 10.12
CA LEU A 26 1.82 10.43 8.79
C LEU A 26 2.66 11.32 7.88
N ILE A 27 3.01 12.53 8.31
CA ILE A 27 3.92 13.47 7.63
C ILE A 27 5.01 14.02 8.58
N GLY A 28 5.17 13.39 9.74
CA GLY A 28 5.97 13.93 10.85
C GLY A 28 7.49 13.78 10.72
N THR A 29 7.96 13.13 9.67
CA THR A 29 9.38 13.00 9.36
C THR A 29 9.61 13.51 7.93
N GLU A 30 10.83 13.98 7.64
CA GLU A 30 11.21 14.42 6.29
C GLU A 30 10.91 13.35 5.24
N TYR A 31 11.27 12.10 5.55
CA TYR A 31 10.97 10.95 4.69
C TYR A 31 9.46 10.78 4.44
N LYS A 32 8.62 10.82 5.48
CA LYS A 32 7.17 10.68 5.33
C LYS A 32 6.56 11.83 4.55
N LEU A 33 7.03 13.06 4.78
CA LEU A 33 6.61 14.23 4.03
C LEU A 33 7.01 14.10 2.54
N GLU A 34 8.24 13.70 2.26
CA GLU A 34 8.73 13.45 0.89
C GLU A 34 7.85 12.42 0.17
N LYS A 35 7.53 11.29 0.82
CA LYS A 35 6.65 10.27 0.22
C LYS A 35 5.19 10.71 0.09
N PHE A 36 4.68 11.47 1.04
CA PHE A 36 3.37 12.09 0.90
C PHE A 36 3.32 13.03 -0.31
N VAL A 37 4.30 13.94 -0.43
CA VAL A 37 4.42 14.86 -1.58
C VAL A 37 4.58 14.08 -2.87
N LYS A 38 5.48 13.10 -2.94
CA LYS A 38 5.66 12.23 -4.11
C LYS A 38 4.33 11.65 -4.62
N HIS A 39 3.56 11.01 -3.75
CA HIS A 39 2.35 10.29 -4.15
C HIS A 39 1.07 11.14 -4.21
N ASN A 40 1.11 12.42 -3.83
CA ASN A 40 -0.07 13.30 -3.85
C ASN A 40 0.17 14.56 -4.72
N PHE A 41 1.37 15.12 -4.67
CA PHE A 41 1.75 16.38 -5.31
C PHE A 41 3.20 16.30 -5.84
N PRO A 42 3.51 15.40 -6.80
CA PRO A 42 4.88 15.21 -7.22
C PRO A 42 5.46 16.50 -7.80
N THR A 43 6.57 16.93 -7.22
CA THR A 43 7.37 18.08 -7.70
C THR A 43 8.47 17.67 -8.67
N GLU A 44 8.69 16.36 -8.82
CA GLU A 44 9.72 15.76 -9.68
C GLU A 44 9.13 14.59 -10.47
N PHE A 45 9.67 14.38 -11.67
CA PHE A 45 9.27 13.27 -12.55
C PHE A 45 10.27 12.11 -12.42
N GLU A 46 9.72 10.92 -12.15
CA GLU A 46 10.44 9.65 -12.21
C GLU A 46 9.89 8.82 -13.39
N GLU A 47 10.65 7.83 -13.85
CA GLU A 47 10.25 6.94 -14.96
C GLU A 47 8.92 6.23 -14.67
N ILE A 48 8.71 5.77 -13.43
CA ILE A 48 7.46 5.14 -12.97
C ILE A 48 6.99 5.86 -11.72
N HIS A 49 5.74 6.34 -11.73
CA HIS A 49 5.20 7.14 -10.64
C HIS A 49 3.74 6.80 -10.34
N SER A 50 3.42 6.48 -9.09
CA SER A 50 2.03 6.29 -8.64
C SER A 50 1.52 7.53 -7.90
N ILE A 51 0.38 8.09 -8.33
CA ILE A 51 -0.20 9.32 -7.78
C ILE A 51 -1.65 9.08 -7.36
N PHE A 52 -2.03 9.49 -6.15
CA PHE A 52 -3.39 9.45 -5.66
C PHE A 52 -4.28 10.45 -6.42
N LYS A 53 -5.51 10.02 -6.74
CA LYS A 53 -6.50 10.84 -7.44
C LYS A 53 -6.98 12.02 -6.58
N GLU A 54 -7.06 11.83 -5.27
CA GLU A 54 -7.50 12.83 -4.30
C GLU A 54 -6.34 13.20 -3.37
N PRO A 55 -5.51 14.17 -3.75
CA PRO A 55 -4.31 14.49 -2.99
C PRO A 55 -4.66 15.34 -1.77
N ASN A 56 -4.99 14.67 -0.66
CA ASN A 56 -5.20 15.35 0.62
C ASN A 56 -4.84 14.42 1.78
N LEU A 57 -4.37 15.02 2.88
CA LEU A 57 -3.91 14.27 4.05
C LEU A 57 -5.01 13.37 4.64
N ARG A 58 -6.28 13.80 4.63
CA ARG A 58 -7.39 13.02 5.19
C ARG A 58 -7.61 11.70 4.46
N LYS A 59 -7.72 11.73 3.12
CA LYS A 59 -7.92 10.52 2.31
C LYS A 59 -6.67 9.63 2.36
N TYR A 60 -5.48 10.22 2.33
CA TYR A 60 -4.22 9.49 2.54
C TYR A 60 -4.19 8.75 3.87
N SER A 61 -4.56 9.40 4.98
CA SER A 61 -4.68 8.76 6.29
C SER A 61 -5.69 7.61 6.29
N GLN A 62 -6.87 7.81 5.68
CA GLN A 62 -7.88 6.76 5.56
C GLN A 62 -7.35 5.53 4.82
N TYR A 63 -6.61 5.74 3.72
CA TYR A 63 -6.00 4.64 2.98
C TYR A 63 -4.97 3.87 3.80
N ILE A 64 -4.13 4.56 4.59
CA ILE A 64 -3.17 3.90 5.48
C ILE A 64 -3.91 3.06 6.53
N VAL A 65 -4.93 3.61 7.19
CA VAL A 65 -5.73 2.91 8.21
C VAL A 65 -6.47 1.71 7.62
N ASN A 66 -7.13 1.88 6.47
CA ASN A 66 -7.85 0.79 5.84
C ASN A 66 -6.91 -0.33 5.40
N THR A 67 -5.73 0.04 4.86
CA THR A 67 -4.74 -0.94 4.40
C THR A 67 -4.15 -1.74 5.57
N SER A 68 -3.90 -1.08 6.71
CA SER A 68 -3.42 -1.77 7.91
C SER A 68 -4.49 -2.68 8.54
N ALA A 69 -5.77 -2.29 8.46
CA ALA A 69 -6.87 -3.03 9.06
C ALA A 69 -7.37 -4.21 8.21
N SER A 70 -7.41 -4.10 6.88
CA SER A 70 -8.11 -5.07 6.02
C SER A 70 -7.28 -5.58 4.83
N GLY A 71 -6.02 -5.16 4.70
CA GLY A 71 -5.17 -5.59 3.60
C GLY A 71 -4.72 -7.05 3.66
N CYS A 72 -4.23 -7.57 2.53
CA CYS A 72 -3.41 -8.77 2.48
C CYS A 72 -1.93 -8.44 2.65
N LEU A 73 -1.14 -9.40 3.12
CA LEU A 73 0.31 -9.28 3.14
C LEU A 73 0.89 -9.79 1.83
N GLU A 74 1.76 -9.00 1.21
CA GLU A 74 2.66 -9.45 0.15
C GLU A 74 4.09 -9.50 0.72
N ILE A 75 4.78 -10.60 0.44
CA ILE A 75 6.23 -10.72 0.54
C ILE A 75 6.76 -10.77 -0.89
N ASP A 76 7.39 -9.69 -1.35
CA ASP A 76 7.87 -9.60 -2.72
C ASP A 76 9.15 -10.40 -2.97
N ASP A 77 9.63 -10.38 -4.22
CA ASP A 77 10.81 -11.13 -4.66
C ASP A 77 12.11 -10.71 -3.97
N HIS A 78 12.11 -9.56 -3.31
CA HIS A 78 13.25 -9.04 -2.53
C HIS A 78 13.06 -9.26 -1.03
N GLY A 79 12.02 -10.00 -0.62
CA GLY A 79 11.68 -10.24 0.79
C GLY A 79 11.09 -9.02 1.50
N ARG A 80 10.73 -7.96 0.76
CA ARG A 80 10.08 -6.78 1.34
C ARG A 80 8.63 -7.12 1.62
N LYS A 81 8.14 -6.60 2.75
CA LYS A 81 6.80 -6.88 3.26
C LYS A 81 5.92 -5.66 3.04
N ASN A 82 4.84 -5.86 2.32
CA ASN A 82 3.92 -4.80 1.94
C ASN A 82 2.50 -5.24 2.32
N LEU A 83 1.68 -4.31 2.81
CA LEU A 83 0.25 -4.55 2.92
C LEU A 83 -0.46 -3.97 1.72
N ILE A 84 -1.45 -4.68 1.20
CA ILE A 84 -2.20 -4.25 0.03
C ILE A 84 -3.70 -4.39 0.30
N PHE A 85 -4.43 -3.32 0.03
CA PHE A 85 -5.88 -3.26 0.21
C PHE A 85 -6.54 -2.86 -1.10
N VAL A 86 -7.52 -3.65 -1.55
CA VAL A 86 -8.36 -3.31 -2.70
C VAL A 86 -9.42 -2.33 -2.23
N ALA A 87 -9.37 -1.10 -2.75
CA ALA A 87 -10.28 -0.04 -2.31
C ALA A 87 -11.69 -0.17 -2.92
N GLY A 88 -11.84 -0.94 -4.00
CA GLY A 88 -13.11 -1.08 -4.72
C GLY A 88 -13.51 0.17 -5.52
N GLU A 89 -12.62 1.15 -5.60
CA GLU A 89 -12.76 2.39 -6.37
C GLU A 89 -11.39 2.83 -6.91
N THR A 90 -11.37 3.70 -7.92
CA THR A 90 -10.11 4.28 -8.42
C THR A 90 -9.45 5.14 -7.34
N THR A 91 -8.31 4.68 -6.84
CA THR A 91 -7.51 5.36 -5.80
C THR A 91 -6.52 6.35 -6.41
N GLY A 92 -6.09 6.12 -7.65
CA GLY A 92 -5.05 6.90 -8.29
C GLY A 92 -4.71 6.39 -9.68
N TYR A 93 -3.49 6.71 -10.11
CA TYR A 93 -2.96 6.33 -11.41
C TYR A 93 -1.48 6.03 -11.32
N THR A 94 -1.03 5.07 -12.12
CA THR A 94 0.39 4.86 -12.40
C THR A 94 0.73 5.55 -13.72
N LEU A 95 1.79 6.34 -13.69
CA LEU A 95 2.41 7.01 -14.82
C LEU A 95 3.67 6.25 -15.24
N VAL A 96 3.93 6.21 -16.54
CA VAL A 96 5.20 5.75 -17.13
C VAL A 96 5.68 6.83 -18.10
N ASN A 97 6.89 7.35 -17.88
CA ASN A 97 7.46 8.44 -18.67
C ASN A 97 6.54 9.68 -18.78
N GLY A 98 5.83 10.01 -17.69
CA GLY A 98 4.92 11.16 -17.63
C GLY A 98 3.53 10.93 -18.24
N GLU A 99 3.27 9.77 -18.84
CA GLU A 99 1.97 9.41 -19.41
C GLU A 99 1.20 8.46 -18.50
N ILE A 100 -0.13 8.58 -18.47
CA ILE A 100 -0.98 7.68 -17.69
C ILE A 100 -0.91 6.29 -18.31
N PHE A 101 -0.33 5.34 -17.56
CA PHE A 101 -0.27 3.95 -17.95
C PHE A 101 -1.55 3.21 -17.59
N ARG A 102 -2.07 3.39 -16.37
CA ARG A 102 -3.34 2.80 -15.91
C ARG A 102 -3.94 3.52 -14.70
N PRO A 103 -5.27 3.41 -14.50
CA PRO A 103 -5.86 3.68 -13.19
C PRO A 103 -5.47 2.58 -12.19
N ASP A 104 -5.37 2.98 -10.93
CA ASP A 104 -5.10 2.12 -9.79
C ASP A 104 -6.34 2.07 -8.89
N ASP A 105 -6.64 0.89 -8.33
CA ASP A 105 -7.84 0.56 -7.57
C ASP A 105 -7.54 -0.13 -6.21
N ALA A 106 -6.26 -0.14 -5.85
CA ALA A 106 -5.75 -0.64 -4.59
C ALA A 106 -4.76 0.36 -3.99
N VAL A 107 -4.40 0.10 -2.73
CA VAL A 107 -3.38 0.85 -2.00
C VAL A 107 -2.35 -0.13 -1.50
N ARG A 108 -1.08 0.23 -1.67
CA ARG A 108 0.06 -0.48 -1.10
C ARG A 108 0.65 0.35 0.02
N LEU A 109 0.73 -0.25 1.20
CA LEU A 109 1.35 0.30 2.41
C LEU A 109 2.68 -0.41 2.63
N VAL A 110 3.75 0.35 2.69
CA VAL A 110 5.12 -0.16 2.84
C VAL A 110 5.74 0.35 4.14
N PHE A 111 6.79 -0.34 4.60
CA PHE A 111 7.43 -0.04 5.88
C PHE A 111 6.43 0.04 7.05
N TYR A 112 5.39 -0.77 7.00
CA TYR A 112 4.26 -0.72 7.94
C TYR A 112 4.63 -1.05 9.40
N LYS A 113 5.84 -1.59 9.63
CA LYS A 113 6.44 -1.82 10.95
C LYS A 113 7.38 -0.69 11.42
N ASP A 114 7.73 0.26 10.56
CA ASP A 114 8.63 1.38 10.85
C ASP A 114 7.84 2.69 10.87
N THR A 115 7.55 3.20 12.08
CA THR A 115 6.74 4.41 12.29
C THR A 115 7.37 5.68 11.70
N ASN A 116 8.67 5.66 11.37
CA ASN A 116 9.38 6.79 10.75
C ASN A 116 9.37 6.74 9.22
N LYS A 117 9.05 5.58 8.63
CA LYS A 117 9.09 5.35 7.17
C LYS A 117 7.78 4.85 6.56
N ILE A 118 6.80 4.49 7.38
CA ILE A 118 5.49 4.05 6.91
C ILE A 118 4.88 5.06 5.93
N HIS A 119 4.51 4.59 4.75
CA HIS A 119 3.82 5.39 3.74
C HIS A 119 3.05 4.50 2.76
N ALA A 120 2.11 5.11 2.04
CA ALA A 120 1.27 4.43 1.07
C ALA A 120 1.35 5.06 -0.31
N PHE A 121 1.03 4.25 -1.33
CA PHE A 121 0.85 4.71 -2.70
C PHE A 121 -0.22 3.87 -3.40
N PRO A 122 -0.91 4.42 -4.43
CA PRO A 122 -1.89 3.66 -5.16
C PRO A 122 -1.22 2.58 -6.01
N THR A 123 -1.91 1.47 -6.21
CA THR A 123 -1.45 0.35 -7.05
C THR A 123 -2.66 -0.37 -7.64
N SER A 124 -2.45 -1.32 -8.54
CA SER A 124 -3.55 -2.08 -9.13
C SER A 124 -3.81 -3.36 -8.35
N GLY A 125 -5.06 -3.58 -7.96
CA GLY A 125 -5.54 -4.83 -7.35
C GLY A 125 -5.41 -6.04 -8.26
N SER A 126 -5.28 -5.83 -9.58
CA SER A 126 -5.06 -6.92 -10.56
C SER A 126 -3.77 -7.70 -10.33
N VAL A 127 -2.78 -7.12 -9.64
CA VAL A 127 -1.52 -7.80 -9.31
C VAL A 127 -1.66 -8.74 -8.11
N ILE A 128 -2.78 -8.67 -7.38
CA ILE A 128 -3.01 -9.46 -6.18
C ILE A 128 -3.63 -10.80 -6.58
N PRO A 129 -3.01 -11.94 -6.21
CA PRO A 129 -3.55 -13.25 -6.51
C PRO A 129 -4.84 -13.50 -5.74
N LYS A 130 -5.69 -14.34 -6.33
CA LYS A 130 -6.98 -14.70 -5.73
C LYS A 130 -6.85 -15.59 -4.50
N LEU A 131 -5.76 -16.34 -4.35
CA LEU A 131 -5.57 -17.36 -3.31
C LEU A 131 -4.36 -17.06 -2.42
N CYS A 132 -4.51 -17.34 -1.12
CA CYS A 132 -3.46 -17.24 -0.12
C CYS A 132 -2.40 -18.33 -0.32
N SER A 133 -1.12 -17.95 -0.33
CA SER A 133 0.03 -18.84 -0.47
C SER A 133 0.18 -19.84 0.69
N ARG A 134 -0.44 -19.60 1.85
CA ARG A 134 -0.39 -20.51 3.01
C ARG A 134 -1.57 -21.47 3.07
N CYS A 135 -2.80 -20.96 3.08
CA CYS A 135 -4.00 -21.78 3.31
C CYS A 135 -4.75 -22.17 2.03
N GLY A 136 -4.39 -21.59 0.87
CA GLY A 136 -5.10 -21.82 -0.38
C GLY A 136 -6.49 -21.20 -0.46
N CYS A 137 -7.02 -20.60 0.61
CA CYS A 137 -8.31 -19.92 0.60
C CYS A 137 -8.24 -18.60 -0.19
N PRO A 138 -9.39 -18.11 -0.70
CA PRO A 138 -9.46 -16.80 -1.31
C PRO A 138 -8.95 -15.67 -0.40
N ILE A 139 -8.20 -14.73 -0.97
CA ILE A 139 -7.88 -13.48 -0.28
C ILE A 139 -9.12 -12.58 -0.34
N VAL A 140 -9.58 -12.16 0.84
CA VAL A 140 -10.72 -11.25 1.02
C VAL A 140 -10.17 -9.93 1.57
N PHE A 141 -10.70 -8.81 1.05
CA PHE A 141 -10.33 -7.43 1.39
C PHE A 141 -11.50 -6.72 2.08
#